data_AF-A0A3C1UES2-F1
#
_entry.id   AF-A0A3C1UES2-F1
#
_cell.length_a   1.000
_cell.length_b   1.000
_cell.length_c   1.000
_cell.angle_alpha   90.00
_cell.angle_beta   90.00
_cell.angle_gamma   90.00
#
_symmetry.space_group_name_H-M   'P 1'
#
loop_
_entity.id
_entity.type
_entity.pdbx_description
1 polymer ?
#
loop_
_entity_poly.entity_id
_entity_poly.type
_entity_poly.pdbx_seq_one_letter_code
_entity_poly.pdbx_strand_id
1 'polypeptide(L)'
;TENRKLYKLYMVDTGLLCSQMINEMQFEVLKGNIDINEGALTENFVACALSAKGKSLHYYDKKSKQELDFIIQENNKITILEVKSGDNYKKHASLDAALNSFSDSIGRAIVLCKNNVEKSGDVTYMPLYMAMFL
;
A
#
# COMPACT_ATOMS: atom_id res chain seq x y z
N THR A 1 -8.17 -16.79 -10.81
CA THR A 1 -8.58 -17.53 -9.60
C THR A 1 -7.52 -17.34 -8.53
N GLU A 2 -7.92 -17.23 -7.27
CA GLU A 2 -7.01 -16.96 -6.15
C GLU A 2 -6.05 -18.14 -5.92
N ASN A 3 -4.77 -17.82 -5.68
CA ASN A 3 -3.75 -18.82 -5.38
C ASN A 3 -3.51 -18.88 -3.86
N ARG A 4 -3.98 -19.95 -3.21
CA ARG A 4 -3.85 -20.13 -1.74
C ARG A 4 -2.40 -20.24 -1.24
N LYS A 5 -1.42 -20.44 -2.11
CA LYS A 5 0.00 -20.45 -1.75
C LYS A 5 0.65 -19.06 -1.78
N LEU A 6 -0.08 -18.08 -2.31
CA LEU A 6 0.35 -16.71 -2.47
C LEU A 6 -0.36 -15.89 -1.40
N TYR A 7 0.32 -15.65 -0.26
CA TYR A 7 -0.19 -14.81 0.84
C TYR A 7 0.89 -13.86 1.35
N LYS A 8 0.48 -12.64 1.75
CA LYS A 8 1.31 -11.71 2.54
C LYS A 8 0.90 -11.82 4.00
N LEU A 9 1.86 -11.76 4.92
CA LEU A 9 1.62 -11.75 6.36
C LEU A 9 1.88 -10.35 6.90
N TYR A 10 0.94 -9.87 7.70
CA TYR A 10 1.03 -8.59 8.39
C TYR A 10 0.83 -8.81 9.88
N MET A 11 1.50 -8.00 10.68
CA MET A 11 1.31 -7.94 12.12
C MET A 11 0.13 -7.05 12.45
N VAL A 12 -0.68 -7.47 13.42
CA VAL A 12 -1.83 -6.70 13.92
C VAL A 12 -1.42 -5.38 14.61
N ASP A 13 -0.14 -5.25 14.98
CA ASP A 13 0.40 -4.08 15.65
C ASP A 13 1.70 -3.63 14.94
N THR A 14 1.65 -2.47 14.29
CA THR A 14 2.80 -1.88 13.59
C THR A 14 3.91 -1.46 14.55
N GLY A 15 3.59 -1.03 15.77
CA GLY A 15 4.57 -0.66 16.78
C GLY A 15 5.34 -1.88 17.30
N LEU A 16 4.65 -2.99 17.52
CA LEU A 16 5.30 -4.24 17.90
C LEU A 16 6.13 -4.80 16.72
N LEU A 17 5.67 -4.67 15.46
CA LEU A 17 6.51 -4.98 14.28
C LEU A 17 7.79 -4.13 14.29
N CYS A 18 7.66 -2.81 14.43
CA CYS A 18 8.78 -1.88 14.53
C CYS A 18 9.76 -2.28 15.65
N SER A 19 9.23 -2.75 16.78
CA SER A 19 10.05 -3.19 17.92
C SER A 19 10.88 -4.44 17.65
N GLN A 20 10.45 -5.28 16.71
CA GLN A 20 11.11 -6.53 16.33
C GLN A 20 12.09 -6.37 15.16
N MET A 21 12.08 -5.22 14.49
CA MET A 21 13.01 -4.91 13.40
C MET A 21 14.40 -4.53 13.94
N ILE A 22 15.37 -4.31 13.05
CA ILE A 22 16.78 -4.04 13.40
C ILE A 22 16.88 -2.90 14.41
N ASN A 23 17.85 -2.99 15.33
CA ASN A 23 18.14 -1.97 16.34
C ASN A 23 18.13 -0.55 15.74
N GLU A 24 17.53 0.39 16.49
CA GLU A 24 17.40 1.83 16.18
C GLU A 24 16.25 2.26 15.24
N MET A 25 15.54 1.34 14.57
CA MET A 25 14.43 1.71 13.67
C MET A 25 13.36 2.57 14.34
N GLN A 26 13.04 2.29 15.60
CA GLN A 26 12.05 3.06 16.37
C GLN A 26 12.42 4.56 16.44
N PHE A 27 13.71 4.87 16.56
CA PHE A 27 14.17 6.26 16.61
C PHE A 27 14.10 6.94 15.26
N GLU A 28 14.36 6.22 14.17
CA GLU A 28 14.28 6.78 12.81
C GLU A 28 12.84 7.07 12.40
N VAL A 29 11.91 6.19 12.72
CA VAL A 29 10.46 6.42 12.56
C VAL A 29 10.03 7.69 13.31
N LEU A 30 10.46 7.84 14.58
CA LEU A 30 10.13 9.01 15.40
C LEU A 30 10.75 10.32 14.86
N LYS A 31 11.88 10.25 14.15
CA LYS A 31 12.50 11.39 13.46
C LYS A 31 11.88 11.68 12.09
N GLY A 32 11.01 10.79 11.59
CA GLY A 32 10.41 10.90 10.26
C GLY A 32 11.32 10.46 9.11
N ASN A 33 12.35 9.66 9.41
CA ASN A 33 13.32 9.13 8.46
C ASN A 33 12.88 7.75 7.95
N ILE A 34 11.99 7.71 6.95
CA ILE A 34 11.24 6.50 6.51
C ILE A 34 11.85 5.87 5.22
N ASP A 35 13.13 6.13 4.93
CA ASP A 35 13.67 5.95 3.57
C ASP A 35 14.34 4.59 3.29
N ILE A 36 14.74 3.81 4.31
CA ILE A 36 15.45 2.52 4.13
C ILE A 36 14.86 1.44 5.05
N ASN A 37 14.39 0.32 4.46
CA ASN A 37 13.77 -0.86 5.11
C ASN A 37 12.34 -0.68 5.70
N GLU A 38 11.72 0.48 5.52
CA GLU A 38 10.40 0.77 6.08
C GLU A 38 9.21 0.45 5.18
N GLY A 39 9.43 -0.04 3.95
CA GLY A 39 8.32 -0.47 3.08
C GLY A 39 7.39 -1.46 3.79
N ALA A 40 7.98 -2.44 4.48
CA ALA A 40 7.25 -3.40 5.31
C ALA A 40 6.48 -2.72 6.45
N LEU A 41 7.05 -1.69 7.09
CA LEU A 41 6.40 -0.98 8.20
C LEU A 41 5.22 -0.13 7.69
N THR A 42 5.41 0.59 6.58
CA THR A 42 4.36 1.39 5.94
C THR A 42 3.26 0.51 5.37
N GLU A 43 3.58 -0.62 4.73
CA GLU A 43 2.58 -1.58 4.26
C GLU A 43 1.83 -2.19 5.45
N ASN A 44 2.52 -2.53 6.54
CA ASN A 44 1.88 -3.06 7.74
C ASN A 44 0.93 -2.04 8.40
N PHE A 45 1.34 -0.77 8.46
CA PHE A 45 0.48 0.33 8.91
C PHE A 45 -0.79 0.43 8.08
N VAL A 46 -0.66 0.43 6.74
CA VAL A 46 -1.80 0.48 5.83
C VAL A 46 -2.69 -0.76 5.99
N ALA A 47 -2.10 -1.96 6.07
CA ALA A 47 -2.82 -3.20 6.30
C ALA A 47 -3.62 -3.17 7.61
N CYS A 48 -3.02 -2.70 8.71
CA CYS A 48 -3.69 -2.53 10.00
C CYS A 48 -4.86 -1.55 9.90
N ALA A 49 -4.65 -0.38 9.28
CA ALA A 49 -5.69 0.65 9.15
C ALA A 49 -6.89 0.14 8.34
N LEU A 50 -6.65 -0.53 7.21
CA LEU A 50 -7.71 -1.09 6.37
C LEU A 50 -8.40 -2.29 7.03
N SER A 51 -7.65 -3.16 7.70
CA SER A 51 -8.19 -4.31 8.44
C SER A 51 -9.09 -3.87 9.59
N ALA A 52 -8.69 -2.84 10.34
CA ALA A 52 -9.51 -2.23 11.40
C ALA A 52 -10.84 -1.66 10.88
N LYS A 53 -10.91 -1.34 9.58
CA LYS A 53 -12.13 -0.90 8.88
C LYS A 53 -12.98 -2.05 8.32
N GLY A 54 -12.57 -3.30 8.54
CA GLY A 54 -13.24 -4.49 8.04
C GLY A 54 -13.07 -4.73 6.54
N LYS A 55 -12.03 -4.16 5.92
CA LYS A 55 -11.74 -4.36 4.49
C LYS A 55 -11.10 -5.74 4.27
N SER A 56 -11.59 -6.49 3.29
CA SER A 56 -10.92 -7.70 2.82
C SER A 56 -9.76 -7.31 1.91
N LEU A 57 -8.54 -7.60 2.37
CA LEU A 57 -7.31 -7.25 1.66
C LEU A 57 -6.91 -8.37 0.71
N HIS A 58 -6.70 -8.01 -0.55
CA HIS A 58 -6.08 -8.86 -1.55
C HIS A 58 -4.83 -8.18 -2.06
N TYR A 59 -3.94 -8.93 -2.70
CA TYR A 59 -2.80 -8.38 -3.42
C TYR A 59 -2.69 -9.09 -4.76
N TYR A 60 -1.86 -8.54 -5.64
CA TYR A 60 -1.64 -9.10 -6.96
C TYR A 60 -0.15 -9.26 -7.20
N ASP A 61 0.26 -10.47 -7.60
CA ASP A 61 1.60 -10.77 -8.07
C ASP A 61 1.49 -11.58 -9.36
N LYS A 62 2.13 -11.06 -10.42
CA LYS A 62 2.34 -11.73 -11.68
C LYS A 62 3.82 -12.07 -11.85
N LYS A 63 4.27 -13.14 -11.19
CA LYS A 63 5.59 -13.79 -11.37
C LYS A 63 6.72 -12.76 -11.54
N SER A 64 6.88 -11.86 -10.57
CA SER A 64 7.97 -10.88 -10.54
C SER A 64 7.97 -9.85 -11.69
N LYS A 65 6.87 -9.72 -12.43
CA LYS A 65 6.71 -8.69 -13.47
C LYS A 65 5.84 -7.53 -13.04
N GLN A 66 4.87 -7.80 -12.17
CA GLN A 66 3.89 -6.83 -11.73
C GLN A 66 3.42 -7.22 -10.35
N GLU A 67 3.60 -6.32 -9.40
CA GLU A 67 3.14 -6.44 -8.03
C GLU A 67 2.31 -5.22 -7.68
N LEU A 68 1.16 -5.44 -7.03
CA LEU A 68 0.31 -4.39 -6.46
C LEU A 68 0.09 -4.71 -4.99
N ASP A 69 0.29 -3.72 -4.12
CA ASP A 69 0.31 -3.93 -2.67
C ASP A 69 -1.04 -4.35 -2.12
N PHE A 70 -2.10 -3.59 -2.41
CA PHE A 70 -3.45 -3.90 -1.98
C PHE A 70 -4.49 -3.69 -3.08
N ILE A 71 -5.45 -4.61 -3.12
CA ILE A 71 -6.67 -4.54 -3.92
C ILE A 71 -7.86 -4.77 -3.00
N ILE A 72 -8.76 -3.79 -2.97
CA ILE A 72 -10.01 -3.87 -2.19
C ILE A 72 -11.21 -3.73 -3.12
N GLN A 73 -12.29 -4.45 -2.82
CA GLN A 73 -13.53 -4.38 -3.59
C GLN A 73 -14.45 -3.29 -3.02
N GLU A 74 -14.90 -2.39 -3.88
CA GLU A 74 -15.77 -1.27 -3.51
C GLU A 74 -16.73 -0.94 -4.66
N ASN A 75 -18.03 -0.82 -4.36
CA ASN A 75 -19.05 -0.39 -5.31
C ASN A 75 -19.01 -1.12 -6.68
N ASN A 76 -18.90 -2.45 -6.66
CA ASN A 76 -18.77 -3.31 -7.85
C ASN A 76 -17.52 -3.05 -8.71
N LYS A 77 -16.56 -2.28 -8.21
CA LYS A 77 -15.24 -2.06 -8.81
C LYS A 77 -14.15 -2.46 -7.82
N ILE A 78 -12.90 -2.35 -8.27
CA ILE A 78 -11.73 -2.48 -7.40
C ILE A 78 -11.06 -1.13 -7.16
N THR A 79 -10.56 -0.95 -5.95
CA THR A 79 -9.62 0.12 -5.61
C THR A 79 -8.25 -0.51 -5.45
N ILE A 80 -7.27 0.01 -6.20
CA ILE A 80 -5.87 -0.39 -6.06
C ILE A 80 -5.19 0.63 -5.14
N LEU A 81 -4.48 0.14 -4.14
CA LEU A 81 -3.65 0.94 -3.24
C LEU A 81 -2.20 0.50 -3.39
N GLU A 82 -1.34 1.41 -3.79
CA GLU A 82 0.12 1.25 -3.81
C GLU A 82 0.71 2.03 -2.63
N VAL A 83 1.64 1.44 -1.87
CA VAL A 83 2.26 2.07 -0.70
C VAL A 83 3.71 2.43 -1.02
N LYS A 84 4.07 3.70 -0.84
CA LYS A 84 5.41 4.21 -1.13
C LYS A 84 5.95 5.00 0.05
N SER A 85 6.94 4.42 0.75
CA SER A 85 7.61 5.09 1.87
C SER A 85 8.54 6.22 1.42
N GLY A 86 9.23 6.05 0.28
CA GLY A 86 10.23 7.00 -0.22
C GLY A 86 9.73 8.01 -1.26
N ASP A 87 10.62 8.94 -1.62
CA ASP A 87 10.33 10.10 -2.48
C ASP A 87 9.97 9.76 -3.94
N ASN A 88 10.33 8.56 -4.41
CA ASN A 88 10.01 8.09 -5.77
C ASN A 88 8.55 7.59 -5.91
N TYR A 89 7.61 8.13 -5.14
CA TYR A 89 6.23 7.65 -5.08
C TYR A 89 5.44 7.82 -6.40
N LYS A 90 5.91 8.66 -7.33
CA LYS A 90 5.32 8.79 -8.68
C LYS A 90 5.78 7.70 -9.67
N LYS A 91 6.70 6.81 -9.26
CA LYS A 91 7.15 5.68 -10.08
C LYS A 91 6.42 4.42 -9.64
N HIS A 92 5.42 4.01 -10.41
CA HIS A 92 4.53 2.88 -10.09
C HIS A 92 4.13 2.11 -11.36
N ALA A 93 5.11 1.62 -12.11
CA ALA A 93 4.88 0.93 -13.40
C ALA A 93 3.88 -0.25 -13.32
N SER A 94 3.80 -0.94 -12.18
CA SER A 94 2.79 -1.98 -11.97
C SER A 94 1.36 -1.42 -11.93
N LEU A 95 1.16 -0.27 -11.29
CA LEU A 95 -0.12 0.42 -11.23
C LEU A 95 -0.51 0.94 -12.61
N ASP A 96 0.44 1.58 -13.31
CA ASP A 96 0.23 2.04 -14.69
C ASP A 96 -0.19 0.90 -15.62
N ALA A 97 0.49 -0.24 -15.54
CA ALA A 97 0.14 -1.43 -16.32
C ALA A 97 -1.26 -1.98 -15.97
N ALA A 98 -1.66 -1.91 -14.69
CA ALA A 98 -2.98 -2.33 -14.26
C ALA A 98 -4.08 -1.40 -14.78
N LEU A 99 -3.86 -0.08 -14.69
CA LEU A 99 -4.76 0.94 -15.24
C LEU A 99 -4.97 0.75 -16.74
N ASN A 100 -3.91 0.48 -17.49
CA ASN A 100 -4.00 0.22 -18.92
C ASN A 100 -4.71 -1.09 -19.27
N SER A 101 -4.56 -2.14 -18.44
CA SER A 101 -5.09 -3.47 -18.75
C SER A 101 -6.51 -3.71 -18.23
N PHE A 102 -6.92 -2.99 -17.18
CA PHE A 102 -8.13 -3.27 -16.41
C PHE A 102 -8.95 -2.01 -16.08
N SER A 103 -8.83 -0.96 -16.89
CA SER A 103 -9.48 0.35 -16.69
C SER A 103 -10.98 0.23 -16.33
N ASP A 104 -11.73 -0.64 -17.00
CA ASP A 104 -13.17 -0.81 -16.76
C ASP A 104 -13.50 -1.34 -15.35
N SER A 105 -12.61 -2.18 -14.81
CA SER A 105 -12.77 -2.80 -13.48
C SER A 105 -12.29 -1.91 -12.34
N ILE A 106 -11.34 -1.01 -12.62
CA ILE A 106 -10.73 -0.13 -11.62
C ILE A 106 -11.65 1.08 -11.39
N GLY A 107 -12.03 1.28 -10.13
CA GLY A 107 -12.81 2.43 -9.68
C GLY A 107 -11.92 3.55 -9.14
N ARG A 108 -10.87 3.19 -8.42
CA ARG A 108 -9.87 4.13 -7.88
C ARG A 108 -8.47 3.53 -7.96
N ALA A 109 -7.49 4.37 -8.27
CA ALA A 109 -6.07 4.08 -8.09
C ALA A 109 -5.50 5.11 -7.12
N ILE A 110 -4.96 4.62 -6.01
CA ILE A 110 -4.45 5.46 -4.93
C ILE A 110 -3.00 5.08 -4.63
N VAL A 111 -2.14 6.08 -4.50
CA VAL A 111 -0.78 5.91 -3.98
C VAL A 111 -0.72 6.56 -2.60
N LEU A 112 -0.49 5.75 -1.57
CA LEU A 112 -0.26 6.22 -0.20
C LEU A 112 1.23 6.52 -0.01
N CYS A 113 1.57 7.77 0.26
CA CYS A 113 2.97 8.23 0.30
C CYS A 113 3.23 9.34 1.33
N LYS A 114 4.48 9.82 1.41
CA LYS A 114 4.93 10.93 2.27
C LYS A 114 4.60 12.33 1.69
N ASN A 115 3.61 12.45 0.81
CA ASN A 115 3.22 13.73 0.20
C ASN A 115 1.77 14.12 0.55
N ASN A 116 1.43 15.38 0.31
CA ASN A 116 0.07 15.89 0.41
C ASN A 116 -0.84 15.28 -0.66
N VAL A 117 -2.15 15.50 -0.48
CA VAL A 117 -3.15 15.06 -1.44
C VAL A 117 -2.89 15.73 -2.80
N GLU A 118 -2.73 14.90 -3.82
CA GLU A 118 -2.52 15.33 -5.20
C GLU A 118 -3.32 14.40 -6.12
N LYS A 119 -3.91 14.92 -7.19
CA LYS A 119 -4.46 14.08 -8.26
C LYS A 119 -3.68 14.32 -9.55
N SER A 120 -3.20 13.25 -10.16
CA SER A 120 -2.51 13.29 -11.46
C SER A 120 -3.09 12.21 -12.37
N GLY A 121 -3.83 12.62 -13.40
CA GLY A 121 -4.60 11.70 -14.23
C GLY A 121 -5.59 10.88 -13.40
N ASP A 122 -5.51 9.57 -13.55
CA ASP A 122 -6.37 8.60 -12.85
C ASP A 122 -5.86 8.22 -11.45
N VAL A 123 -4.64 8.66 -11.09
CA VAL A 123 -4.01 8.33 -9.81
C VAL A 123 -4.22 9.45 -8.80
N THR A 124 -4.69 9.10 -7.61
CA THR A 124 -4.77 10.00 -6.46
C THR A 124 -3.67 9.66 -5.45
N TYR A 125 -2.80 10.60 -5.18
CA TYR A 125 -1.77 10.49 -4.15
C TYR A 125 -2.33 11.01 -2.84
N MET A 126 -2.09 10.30 -1.74
CA MET A 126 -2.58 10.65 -0.42
C MET A 126 -1.50 10.40 0.63
N PRO A 127 -1.43 11.21 1.70
CA PRO A 127 -0.61 10.90 2.85
C PRO A 127 -0.90 9.51 3.41
N LEU A 128 0.13 8.78 3.87
CA LEU A 128 -0.01 7.44 4.48
C LEU A 128 -1.14 7.38 5.51
N TYR A 129 -1.24 8.38 6.40
CA TYR A 129 -2.26 8.41 7.46
C TYR A 129 -3.70 8.40 6.92
N MET A 130 -3.93 8.79 5.66
CA MET A 130 -5.27 8.78 5.08
C MET A 130 -5.82 7.37 4.85
N ALA A 131 -5.00 6.32 4.98
CA ALA A 131 -5.46 4.94 4.95
C ALA A 131 -6.61 4.66 5.94
N MET A 132 -6.66 5.36 7.07
CA MET A 132 -7.73 5.22 8.07
C MET A 132 -9.11 5.70 7.59
N PHE A 133 -9.17 6.49 6.52
CA PHE A 133 -10.40 7.03 5.95
C PHE A 133 -10.90 6.21 4.74
N LEU A 134 -10.15 5.18 4.33
CA LEU A 134 -10.50 4.32 3.20
C LEU A 134 -11.47 3.20 3.59
#